data_AF-A0A3D1G9U3-F1
#
_entry.id   AF-A0A3D1G9U3-F1
#
_cell.length_a   1.000
_cell.length_b   1.000
_cell.length_c   1.000
_cell.angle_alpha   90.00
_cell.angle_beta   90.00
_cell.angle_gamma   90.00
#
_symmetry.space_group_name_H-M   'P 1'
#
loop_
_entity.id
_entity.type
_entity.pdbx_description
1 polymer ?
#
loop_
_entity_poly.entity_id
_entity_poly.type
_entity_poly.pdbx_seq_one_letter_code
_entity_poly.pdbx_strand_id
1 'polypeptide(L)'
;MKKGIIFSIIGIIGSTVIHAQSFNFDIAFAVGAPQGSFQQTLDRNSFGLDGAFTYQIADLPVQIGAGLVYQNFGWKERYEYLSPNIPEVDVRVRTTNNMVTPHLILRFEPTRGAVRPFVEGTWGFNYLYTETSVLDEWEDEEI
;
A
#
# COMPACT_ATOMS: atom_id res chain seq x y z
N MET A 1 27.94 -45.32 5.89
CA MET A 1 27.73 -44.06 6.62
C MET A 1 26.87 -43.12 5.80
N LYS A 2 25.56 -43.05 6.07
CA LYS A 2 24.69 -41.92 5.67
C LYS A 2 23.66 -41.76 6.77
N LYS A 3 23.84 -40.74 7.63
CA LYS A 3 22.91 -40.37 8.69
C LYS A 3 21.85 -39.47 8.05
N GLY A 4 20.63 -39.98 7.89
CA GLY A 4 19.46 -39.15 7.59
C GLY A 4 18.99 -38.51 8.90
N ILE A 5 19.08 -37.19 8.99
CA ILE A 5 18.66 -36.42 10.16
C ILE A 5 17.14 -36.23 10.06
N ILE A 6 16.41 -36.90 10.96
CA ILE A 6 15.02 -36.62 11.31
C ILE A 6 15.06 -35.48 12.33
N PHE A 7 14.41 -34.36 12.05
CA PHE A 7 14.05 -33.40 13.11
C PHE A 7 12.54 -33.33 13.26
N SER A 8 12.10 -33.86 14.40
CA SER A 8 10.72 -33.90 14.86
C SER A 8 10.17 -32.51 15.12
N ILE A 9 8.89 -32.39 14.77
CA ILE A 9 7.94 -31.35 15.16
C ILE A 9 7.87 -31.32 16.70
N ILE A 10 8.25 -30.20 17.31
CA ILE A 10 7.97 -29.91 18.71
C ILE A 10 6.64 -29.16 18.77
N GLY A 11 5.63 -29.84 19.32
CA GLY A 11 4.35 -29.26 19.67
C GLY A 11 4.48 -28.39 20.91
N ILE A 12 4.01 -27.15 20.81
CA ILE A 12 3.75 -26.28 21.96
C ILE A 12 2.26 -26.41 22.28
N ILE A 13 1.95 -27.21 23.30
CA ILE A 13 0.65 -27.19 23.98
C ILE A 13 0.80 -26.23 25.15
N GLY A 14 0.40 -24.98 24.92
CA GLY A 14 0.15 -24.00 25.98
C GLY A 14 -1.31 -23.56 25.87
N SER A 15 -2.19 -24.14 26.66
CA SER A 15 -3.58 -23.68 26.78
C SER A 15 -3.61 -22.42 27.65
N THR A 16 -3.46 -21.26 27.02
CA THR A 16 -3.82 -19.98 27.63
C THR A 16 -5.33 -19.81 27.54
N VAL A 17 -5.93 -19.18 28.55
CA VAL A 17 -7.33 -18.78 28.52
C VAL A 17 -7.45 -17.72 27.41
N ILE A 18 -7.93 -18.12 26.24
CA ILE A 18 -8.13 -17.22 25.10
C ILE A 18 -9.33 -16.34 25.44
N HIS A 19 -9.09 -15.14 25.97
CA HIS A 19 -10.02 -14.04 25.72
C HIS A 19 -10.02 -13.86 24.19
N ALA A 20 -11.18 -14.06 23.56
CA ALA A 20 -11.36 -13.92 22.12
C ALA A 20 -11.28 -12.45 21.70
N GLN A 21 -10.14 -11.82 21.97
CA GLN A 21 -9.78 -10.52 21.45
C GLN A 21 -9.44 -10.77 19.98
N SER A 22 -10.40 -10.52 19.09
CA SER A 22 -10.20 -10.77 17.67
C SER A 22 -9.32 -9.65 17.10
N PHE A 23 -8.15 -10.05 16.60
CA PHE A 23 -7.29 -9.21 15.79
C PHE A 23 -7.53 -9.59 14.34
N ASN A 24 -7.88 -8.61 13.51
CA ASN A 24 -8.06 -8.81 12.07
C ASN A 24 -6.97 -8.07 11.32
N PHE A 25 -6.58 -8.65 10.19
CA PHE A 25 -5.63 -8.07 9.26
C PHE A 25 -6.24 -8.13 7.86
N ASP A 26 -6.31 -6.98 7.21
CA ASP A 26 -6.97 -6.77 5.94
C ASP A 26 -5.91 -6.37 4.90
N ILE A 27 -5.96 -6.98 3.71
CA ILE A 27 -5.24 -6.53 2.52
C ILE A 27 -6.25 -6.37 1.40
N ALA A 28 -6.25 -5.22 0.74
CA ALA A 28 -7.13 -4.94 -0.38
C ALA A 28 -6.40 -4.22 -1.53
N PHE A 29 -6.96 -4.32 -2.72
CA PHE A 29 -6.58 -3.45 -3.83
C PHE A 29 -7.27 -2.10 -3.69
N ALA A 30 -6.50 -1.03 -3.87
CA ALA A 30 -6.99 0.34 -3.77
C ALA A 30 -7.03 0.99 -5.17
N VAL A 31 -8.16 1.62 -5.51
CA VAL A 31 -8.32 2.43 -6.73
C VAL A 31 -8.74 3.84 -6.34
N GLY A 32 -8.14 4.85 -6.96
CA GLY A 32 -8.43 6.24 -6.67
C GLY A 32 -8.71 7.03 -7.94
N ALA A 33 -9.77 7.84 -7.92
CA ALA A 33 -10.06 8.79 -8.98
C ALA A 33 -9.72 10.20 -8.46
N PRO A 34 -8.73 10.90 -9.04
CA PRO A 34 -8.47 12.31 -8.73
C PRO A 34 -9.72 13.16 -8.90
N GLN A 35 -9.91 14.18 -8.06
CA GLN A 35 -11.06 15.10 -8.13
C GLN A 35 -10.60 16.55 -8.03
N GLY A 36 -11.43 17.48 -8.54
CA GLY A 36 -11.19 18.92 -8.42
C GLY A 36 -9.90 19.38 -9.09
N SER A 37 -9.17 20.28 -8.44
CA SER A 37 -7.90 20.82 -8.95
C SER A 37 -6.81 19.74 -9.10
N PHE A 38 -6.86 18.68 -8.28
CA PHE A 38 -5.89 17.59 -8.36
C PHE A 38 -6.02 16.77 -9.65
N GLN A 39 -7.24 16.66 -10.19
CA GLN A 39 -7.48 16.03 -11.49
C GLN A 39 -6.89 16.83 -12.65
N GLN A 40 -6.73 18.15 -12.51
CA GLN A 40 -6.18 18.99 -13.58
C GLN A 40 -4.66 18.79 -13.75
N THR A 41 -3.99 18.31 -12.70
CA THR A 41 -2.55 18.01 -12.73
C THR A 41 -2.28 16.56 -13.14
N LEU A 42 -3.24 15.66 -12.89
CA LEU A 42 -3.11 14.22 -13.09
C LEU A 42 -4.15 13.68 -14.07
N ASP A 43 -3.67 13.19 -15.22
CA ASP A 43 -4.54 12.68 -16.30
C ASP A 43 -4.99 11.22 -16.08
N ARG A 44 -4.78 10.63 -14.89
CA ARG A 44 -4.94 9.18 -14.66
C ARG A 44 -5.45 8.85 -13.27
N ASN A 45 -6.26 7.78 -13.20
CA ASN A 45 -6.65 7.15 -11.94
C ASN A 45 -5.45 6.46 -11.29
N SER A 46 -5.47 6.34 -9.98
CA SER A 46 -4.47 5.59 -9.23
C SER A 46 -4.86 4.15 -8.96
N PHE A 47 -3.83 3.32 -8.84
CA PHE A 47 -3.91 1.93 -8.41
C PHE A 47 -2.94 1.72 -7.25
N GLY A 48 -3.27 0.78 -6.37
CA GLY A 48 -2.51 0.63 -5.14
C GLY A 48 -2.94 -0.56 -4.29
N LEU A 49 -2.40 -0.59 -3.09
CA LEU A 49 -2.69 -1.56 -2.06
C LEU A 49 -3.06 -0.85 -0.76
N ASP A 50 -4.01 -1.44 -0.07
CA ASP A 50 -4.38 -1.08 1.29
C ASP A 50 -4.05 -2.25 2.22
N GLY A 51 -3.38 -1.92 3.33
CA GLY A 51 -3.10 -2.85 4.40
C GLY A 51 -3.57 -2.24 5.72
N ALA A 52 -4.40 -2.97 6.44
CA ALA A 52 -4.99 -2.50 7.69
C ALA A 52 -5.03 -3.60 8.75
N PHE A 53 -5.08 -3.18 10.00
CA PHE A 53 -5.37 -4.07 11.11
C PHE A 53 -6.40 -3.45 12.04
N THR A 54 -7.25 -4.29 12.62
CA THR A 54 -8.25 -3.90 13.60
C THR A 54 -8.22 -4.83 14.80
N TYR A 55 -8.63 -4.28 15.93
CA TYR A 55 -8.74 -4.97 17.20
C TYR A 55 -10.16 -4.78 17.75
N GLN A 56 -10.81 -5.88 18.10
CA GLN A 56 -12.15 -5.85 18.70
C GLN A 56 -12.10 -5.44 20.17
N ILE A 57 -12.92 -4.45 20.52
CA ILE A 57 -13.03 -3.95 21.89
C ILE A 57 -13.89 -4.92 22.71
N ALA A 58 -13.22 -5.78 23.47
CA ALA A 58 -13.88 -6.78 24.33
C ALA A 58 -14.93 -7.59 23.54
N ASP A 59 -16.10 -7.85 24.12
CA ASP A 59 -17.21 -8.55 23.46
C ASP A 59 -18.17 -7.61 22.71
N LEU A 60 -17.80 -6.34 22.52
CA LEU A 60 -18.61 -5.39 21.76
C LEU A 60 -18.45 -5.62 20.25
N PRO A 61 -19.49 -5.36 19.45
CA PRO A 61 -19.43 -5.39 17.98
C PRO A 61 -18.68 -4.16 17.40
N VAL A 62 -17.62 -3.70 18.09
CA VAL A 62 -16.85 -2.50 17.75
C VAL A 62 -15.39 -2.87 17.67
N GLN A 63 -14.73 -2.45 16.60
CA GLN A 63 -13.30 -2.63 16.37
C GLN A 63 -12.65 -1.28 16.10
N ILE A 64 -11.42 -1.13 16.58
CA ILE A 64 -10.57 0.02 16.31
C ILE A 64 -9.29 -0.43 15.64
N GLY A 65 -8.75 0.38 14.75
CA GLY A 65 -7.61 -0.03 13.95
C GLY A 65 -6.88 1.11 13.30
N ALA A 66 -5.87 0.74 12.52
CA ALA A 66 -5.15 1.64 11.66
C ALA A 66 -4.75 0.90 10.39
N GLY A 67 -4.54 1.68 9.34
CA GLY A 67 -4.11 1.17 8.05
C GLY A 67 -3.28 2.17 7.29
N LEU A 68 -2.76 1.69 6.17
CA LEU A 68 -1.95 2.45 5.24
C LEU A 68 -2.34 2.08 3.82
N VAL A 69 -2.77 3.09 3.06
CA VAL A 69 -2.98 2.96 1.63
C VAL A 69 -1.77 3.53 0.90
N TYR A 70 -1.22 2.77 -0.05
CA TYR A 70 -0.24 3.28 -1.01
C TYR A 70 -0.86 3.25 -2.40
N GLN A 71 -0.80 4.37 -3.13
CA GLN A 71 -1.34 4.49 -4.49
C GLN A 71 -0.37 5.22 -5.43
N ASN A 72 -0.30 4.74 -6.67
CA ASN A 72 0.48 5.34 -7.75
C ASN A 72 -0.47 5.87 -8.85
N PHE A 73 -0.28 7.12 -9.27
CA PHE A 73 -1.08 7.79 -10.31
C PHE A 73 -0.46 7.67 -11.72
N GLY A 74 0.44 6.71 -11.90
CA GLY A 74 1.21 6.51 -13.12
C GLY A 74 2.43 7.42 -13.23
N TRP A 75 3.04 7.38 -14.41
CA TRP A 75 4.22 8.15 -14.78
C TRP A 75 3.99 8.96 -16.05
N LYS A 76 4.68 10.10 -16.14
CA LYS A 76 4.82 10.93 -17.35
C LYS A 76 6.30 10.95 -17.75
N GLU A 77 6.58 10.79 -19.03
CA GLU A 77 7.93 10.85 -19.59
C GLU A 77 8.04 12.07 -20.49
N ARG A 78 9.14 12.81 -20.36
CA ARG A 78 9.50 13.92 -21.26
C ARG A 78 10.99 13.88 -21.56
N TYR A 79 11.36 14.22 -22.79
CA TYR A 79 12.75 14.41 -23.18
C TYR A 79 13.12 15.87 -22.98
N GLU A 80 14.23 16.13 -22.29
CA GLU A 80 14.72 17.47 -21.99
C GLU A 80 16.23 17.51 -22.26
N TYR A 81 16.74 18.65 -22.75
CA TYR A 81 18.18 18.87 -22.86
C TYR A 81 18.81 18.90 -21.48
N LEU A 82 19.94 18.19 -21.30
CA LEU A 82 20.66 18.17 -20.02
C LEU A 82 21.13 19.56 -19.58
N SER A 83 21.49 20.41 -20.54
CA SER A 83 21.90 21.79 -20.30
C SER A 83 21.48 22.70 -21.46
N PRO A 84 21.03 23.93 -21.18
CA PRO A 84 20.78 24.94 -22.22
C PRO A 84 22.02 25.25 -23.09
N ASN A 85 23.21 24.95 -22.58
CA ASN A 85 24.50 25.23 -23.24
C ASN A 85 25.12 23.99 -23.90
N ILE A 86 24.49 22.81 -23.74
CA ILE A 86 24.92 21.54 -24.36
C ILE A 86 23.65 20.81 -24.85
N PRO A 87 23.01 21.28 -25.92
CA PRO A 87 21.78 20.70 -26.45
C PRO A 87 21.99 19.35 -27.14
N GLU A 88 23.22 18.86 -27.26
CA GLU A 88 23.52 17.58 -27.90
C GLU A 88 23.21 16.37 -27.00
N VAL A 89 22.88 16.58 -25.72
CA VAL A 89 22.56 15.52 -24.75
C VAL A 89 21.10 15.63 -24.34
N ASP A 90 20.26 14.79 -24.94
CA ASP A 90 18.87 14.58 -24.54
C ASP A 90 18.79 13.55 -23.42
N VAL A 91 18.10 13.90 -22.33
CA VAL A 91 17.85 12.97 -21.22
C VAL A 91 16.36 12.69 -21.08
N ARG A 92 16.03 11.41 -20.82
CA ARG A 92 14.66 10.99 -20.56
C ARG A 92 14.30 11.26 -19.10
N VAL A 93 13.44 12.24 -18.86
CA VAL A 93 12.96 12.58 -17.53
C VAL A 93 11.61 11.90 -17.28
N ARG A 94 11.56 11.03 -16.28
CA ARG A 94 10.35 10.34 -15.83
C ARG A 94 9.86 10.92 -14.52
N THR A 95 8.63 11.41 -14.50
CA THR A 95 7.97 11.92 -13.30
C THR A 95 6.83 11.00 -12.89
N THR A 96 6.87 10.51 -11.65
CA THR A 96 5.89 9.60 -11.07
C THR A 96 5.21 10.26 -9.87
N ASN A 97 3.88 10.16 -9.79
CA ASN A 97 3.12 10.72 -8.68
C ASN A 97 2.56 9.60 -7.79
N ASN A 98 2.84 9.71 -6.49
CA ASN A 98 2.47 8.72 -5.49
C ASN A 98 1.69 9.38 -4.36
N MET A 99 0.88 8.58 -3.67
CA MET A 99 0.18 8.98 -2.47
C MET A 99 0.24 7.87 -1.42
N VAL A 100 0.49 8.28 -0.20
CA VAL A 100 0.43 7.42 0.98
C VAL A 100 -0.60 8.00 1.94
N THR A 101 -1.51 7.16 2.41
CA THR A 101 -2.63 7.58 3.26
C THR A 101 -2.68 6.72 4.53
N PRO A 102 -1.98 7.14 5.61
CA PRO A 102 -2.22 6.57 6.92
C PRO A 102 -3.62 6.96 7.40
N HIS A 103 -4.34 6.00 7.97
CA HIS A 103 -5.69 6.22 8.46
C HIS A 103 -5.98 5.39 9.72
N LEU A 104 -6.87 5.92 10.55
CA LEU A 104 -7.48 5.25 11.70
C LEU A 104 -8.83 4.68 11.28
N ILE A 105 -9.20 3.55 11.87
CA ILE A 105 -10.40 2.79 11.55
C ILE A 105 -11.27 2.66 12.80
N LEU A 106 -12.56 2.92 12.65
CA LEU A 106 -13.62 2.52 13.57
C LEU A 106 -14.63 1.67 12.80
N ARG A 107 -14.72 0.38 13.13
CA ARG A 107 -15.58 -0.58 12.43
C ARG A 107 -16.64 -1.12 13.38
N PHE A 108 -17.90 -1.12 12.94
CA PHE A 108 -19.00 -1.80 13.63
C PHE A 108 -19.35 -3.07 12.86
N GLU A 109 -19.13 -4.23 13.46
CA GLU A 109 -19.31 -5.55 12.84
C GLU A 109 -19.85 -6.55 13.88
N PRO A 110 -20.89 -7.34 13.55
CA PRO A 110 -21.39 -8.41 14.42
C PRO A 110 -20.31 -9.43 14.79
N THR A 111 -20.28 -9.89 16.04
CA THR A 111 -19.23 -10.80 16.53
C THR A 111 -19.38 -12.25 16.05
N ARG A 112 -20.55 -12.62 15.50
CA ARG A 112 -20.89 -14.00 15.10
C ARG A 112 -21.70 -14.01 13.82
N GLY A 113 -21.63 -15.13 13.09
CA GLY A 113 -22.36 -15.38 11.85
C GLY A 113 -21.41 -15.67 10.69
N ALA A 114 -21.88 -16.46 9.72
CA ALA A 114 -21.11 -16.77 8.50
C ALA A 114 -20.95 -15.56 7.56
N VAL A 115 -21.91 -14.63 7.62
CA VAL A 115 -21.89 -13.35 6.90
C VAL A 115 -22.03 -12.25 7.93
N ARG A 116 -21.06 -11.32 7.97
CA ARG A 116 -20.98 -10.24 8.96
C ARG A 116 -20.99 -8.90 8.22
N PRO A 117 -22.17 -8.29 8.01
CA PRO A 117 -22.21 -6.94 7.44
C PRO A 117 -21.55 -5.96 8.41
N PHE A 118 -20.83 -4.99 7.89
CA PHE A 118 -20.13 -4.00 8.71
C PHE A 118 -20.29 -2.59 8.14
N VAL A 119 -20.12 -1.61 9.01
CA VAL A 119 -19.95 -0.20 8.64
C VAL A 119 -18.62 0.26 9.18
N GLU A 120 -17.87 0.98 8.36
CA GLU A 120 -16.56 1.47 8.71
C GLU A 120 -16.47 2.99 8.52
N GLY A 121 -15.99 3.67 9.55
CA GLY A 121 -15.52 5.04 9.47
C GLY A 121 -14.01 5.06 9.47
N THR A 122 -13.42 5.79 8.52
CA THR A 122 -11.98 6.01 8.44
C THR A 122 -11.66 7.49 8.59
N TRP A 123 -10.57 7.79 9.30
CA TRP A 123 -10.05 9.14 9.43
C TRP A 123 -8.55 9.13 9.20
N GLY A 124 -8.07 9.89 8.23
CA GLY A 124 -6.67 9.88 7.84
C GLY A 124 -6.27 11.14 7.09
N PHE A 125 -5.03 11.13 6.63
CA PHE A 125 -4.44 12.25 5.90
C PHE A 125 -3.75 11.72 4.64
N ASN A 126 -3.82 12.47 3.55
CA ASN A 126 -3.16 12.09 2.30
C ASN A 126 -1.80 12.79 2.22
N TYR A 127 -0.73 12.02 2.06
CA TYR A 127 0.59 12.53 1.76
C TYR A 127 0.93 12.26 0.30
N LEU A 128 0.98 13.32 -0.49
CA LEU A 128 1.27 13.26 -1.91
C LEU A 128 2.72 13.64 -2.15
N TYR A 129 3.41 12.84 -2.96
CA TYR A 129 4.79 13.13 -3.33
C TYR A 129 5.05 12.74 -4.78
N THR A 130 5.97 13.48 -5.38
CA THR A 130 6.36 13.32 -6.77
C THR A 130 7.82 12.94 -6.81
N GLU A 131 8.12 11.88 -7.56
CA GLU A 131 9.47 11.40 -7.79
C GLU A 131 9.84 11.68 -9.25
N THR A 132 10.97 12.35 -9.47
CA THR A 132 11.50 12.59 -10.81
C THR A 132 12.84 11.89 -10.94
N SER A 133 12.93 11.00 -11.92
CA SER A 133 14.13 10.22 -12.23
C SER A 133 14.59 10.56 -13.64
N VAL A 134 15.91 10.70 -13.82
CA VAL A 134 16.53 10.79 -15.14
C VAL A 134 16.93 9.38 -15.53
N LEU A 135 16.38 8.88 -16.63
CA LEU A 135 16.74 7.61 -17.21
C LEU A 135 17.81 7.86 -18.26
N ASP A 136 18.88 7.08 -18.18
CA ASP A 136 19.95 7.09 -19.14
C ASP A 136 19.72 5.96 -20.14
N GLU A 137 19.76 6.27 -21.42
CA GLU A 137 19.59 5.30 -22.50
C GLU A 137 20.96 4.98 -23.10
N TRP A 138 21.87 4.45 -22.27
CA TRP A 138 23.01 3.69 -22.80
C TRP A 138 22.52 2.26 -22.95
N GLU A 139 21.85 1.99 -24.08
CA GLU A 139 21.82 0.62 -24.59
C GLU A 139 23.21 0.28 -25.15
N ASP A 140 23.68 -0.87 -24.73
CA ASP A 140 24.94 -1.50 -25.09
C ASP A 140 25.16 -1.56 -26.62
N GLU A 141 26.16 -0.84 -27.11
CA GLU A 141 26.96 -1.29 -28.27
C GLU A 141 28.44 -1.35 -27.87
N GLU A 142 28.84 -2.48 -27.27
CA GLU A 142 30.21 -3.01 -27.41
C GLU A 142 30.27 -3.81 -28.72
N ILE A 143 30.79 -3.23 -29.81
CA ILE A 143 32.10 -3.52 -30.46
C ILE A 143 32.31 -2.68 -31.73
#